data_AF-A0A1G0ZIL0-F1
#
_entry.id   AF-A0A1G0ZIL0-F1
#
_cell.length_a   1.000
_cell.length_b   1.000
_cell.length_c   1.000
_cell.angle_alpha   90.00
_cell.angle_beta   90.00
_cell.angle_gamma   90.00
#
_symmetry.space_group_name_H-M   'P 1'
#
loop_
_entity.id
_entity.type
_entity.pdbx_description
1 polymer ?
#
loop_
_entity_poly.entity_id
_entity_poly.type
_entity_poly.pdbx_seq_one_letter_code
_entity_poly.pdbx_strand_id
1 'polypeptide(L)'
;MNEYMDKEKIERAFGLLDERLRQLDAPIVRLVVCGGSALIAMNIISRTTKDVDVVAMLDQHEDLIEPVPLPEKLIQASRDIAPLCELGANWLNNGPSRGEGGLFQMGLPPGFASRLVRRDYGNHLSVYFVGRLDQIYFKIYAGVDRGGRDLTDLVALQPSEEEVEAGAHWAMTNDVSEPYHMMLKKMLRKIGYEKVAERI
;
A
#
# COMPACT_ATOMS: atom_id res chain seq x y z
N MET A 1 -3.54 -20.39 15.27
CA MET A 1 -3.19 -20.27 13.83
C MET A 1 -2.51 -18.93 13.62
N ASN A 2 -1.49 -18.90 12.76
CA ASN A 2 -0.68 -17.70 12.55
C ASN A 2 -1.24 -16.92 11.34
N GLU A 3 -2.04 -15.87 11.61
CA GLU A 3 -2.68 -15.04 10.56
C GLU A 3 -1.69 -14.16 9.79
N TYR A 4 -0.43 -14.08 10.23
CA TYR A 4 0.57 -13.28 9.55
C TYR A 4 1.02 -13.92 8.22
N MET A 5 1.41 -13.06 7.29
CA MET A 5 1.90 -13.38 5.96
C MET A 5 3.35 -12.93 5.79
N ASP A 6 4.22 -13.88 5.47
CA ASP A 6 5.51 -13.63 4.84
C ASP A 6 5.35 -13.61 3.31
N LYS A 7 6.48 -13.51 2.60
CA LYS A 7 6.50 -13.47 1.15
C LYS A 7 5.88 -14.72 0.51
N GLU A 8 6.27 -15.91 0.95
CA GLU A 8 5.77 -17.16 0.36
C GLU A 8 4.26 -17.29 0.53
N LYS A 9 3.74 -16.91 1.69
CA LYS A 9 2.31 -16.91 1.97
C LYS A 9 1.56 -15.88 1.11
N ILE A 10 2.14 -14.70 0.85
CA ILE A 10 1.58 -13.70 -0.08
C ILE A 10 1.52 -14.26 -1.51
N GLU A 11 2.61 -14.83 -2.01
CA GLU A 11 2.65 -15.40 -3.37
C GLU A 11 1.60 -16.52 -3.53
N ARG A 12 1.53 -17.42 -2.53
CA ARG A 12 0.55 -18.50 -2.52
C ARG A 12 -0.89 -17.98 -2.47
N ALA A 13 -1.16 -16.98 -1.64
CA ALA A 13 -2.49 -16.39 -1.51
C ALA A 13 -2.95 -15.75 -2.84
N PHE A 14 -2.07 -15.02 -3.52
CA PHE A 14 -2.40 -14.43 -4.82
C PHE A 14 -2.58 -15.47 -5.94
N GLY A 15 -1.79 -16.55 -5.96
CA GLY A 15 -2.01 -17.66 -6.89
C GLY A 15 -3.39 -18.31 -6.70
N LEU A 16 -3.77 -18.62 -5.45
CA LEU A 16 -5.09 -19.17 -5.15
C LEU A 16 -6.23 -18.16 -5.44
N LEU A 17 -5.96 -16.86 -5.24
CA LEU A 17 -6.92 -15.80 -5.57
C LEU A 17 -7.19 -15.73 -7.08
N ASP A 18 -6.16 -15.82 -7.93
CA ASP A 18 -6.32 -15.90 -9.39
C ASP A 18 -7.20 -17.09 -9.79
N GLU A 19 -6.87 -18.27 -9.28
CA GLU A 19 -7.64 -19.50 -9.56
C GLU A 19 -9.10 -19.35 -9.16
N ARG A 20 -9.35 -18.75 -7.99
CA ARG A 20 -10.70 -18.58 -7.48
C ARG A 20 -11.48 -17.52 -8.26
N LEU A 21 -10.84 -16.42 -8.67
CA LEU A 21 -11.43 -15.42 -9.55
C LEU A 21 -11.90 -16.04 -10.87
N ARG A 22 -11.06 -16.91 -11.47
CA ARG A 22 -11.41 -17.65 -12.68
C ARG A 22 -12.61 -18.60 -12.45
N GLN A 23 -12.65 -19.32 -11.34
CA GLN A 23 -13.78 -20.22 -11.02
C GLN A 23 -15.10 -19.46 -10.81
N LEU A 24 -15.03 -18.23 -10.32
CA LEU A 24 -16.19 -17.35 -10.15
C LEU A 24 -16.56 -16.57 -11.43
N ASP A 25 -15.89 -16.85 -12.55
CA ASP A 25 -16.06 -16.13 -13.82
C ASP A 25 -15.92 -14.61 -13.63
N ALA A 26 -14.95 -14.20 -12.82
CA ALA A 26 -14.70 -12.79 -12.54
C ALA A 26 -14.02 -12.10 -13.74
N PRO A 27 -14.27 -10.81 -13.98
CA PRO A 27 -13.42 -10.03 -14.87
C PRO A 27 -11.97 -10.04 -14.40
N ILE A 28 -11.03 -9.76 -15.32
CA ILE A 28 -9.62 -9.61 -14.96
C ILE A 28 -9.48 -8.48 -13.94
N VAL A 29 -8.86 -8.80 -12.80
CA VAL A 29 -8.63 -7.88 -11.69
C VAL A 29 -7.18 -7.38 -11.75
N ARG A 30 -7.01 -6.06 -11.67
CA ARG A 30 -5.71 -5.40 -11.56
C ARG A 30 -5.67 -4.61 -10.26
N LEU A 31 -4.90 -5.07 -9.29
CA LEU A 31 -4.78 -4.45 -7.97
C LEU A 31 -3.53 -3.60 -7.89
N VAL A 32 -3.61 -2.42 -7.28
CA VAL A 32 -2.43 -1.65 -6.88
C VAL A 32 -2.24 -1.80 -5.37
N VAL A 33 -1.19 -2.53 -4.98
CA VAL A 33 -0.94 -2.94 -3.59
C VAL A 33 0.18 -2.11 -2.98
N CYS A 34 -0.06 -1.56 -1.79
CA CYS A 34 0.89 -0.74 -1.04
C CYS A 34 1.19 -1.32 0.35
N GLY A 35 1.93 -0.56 1.17
CA GLY A 35 2.13 -0.90 2.56
C GLY A 35 3.02 -2.13 2.77
N GLY A 36 2.83 -2.81 3.90
CA GLY A 36 3.72 -3.89 4.35
C GLY A 36 3.81 -5.06 3.38
N SER A 37 2.69 -5.48 2.80
CA SER A 37 2.65 -6.59 1.84
C SER A 37 3.47 -6.29 0.57
N ALA A 38 3.35 -5.08 0.02
CA ALA A 38 4.16 -4.66 -1.11
C ALA A 38 5.66 -4.59 -0.77
N LEU A 39 6.03 -4.07 0.41
CA LEU A 39 7.43 -4.05 0.86
C LEU A 39 8.02 -5.47 0.97
N ILE A 40 7.23 -6.43 1.47
CA ILE A 40 7.62 -7.84 1.59
C ILE A 40 7.74 -8.48 0.20
N ALA A 41 6.73 -8.31 -0.67
CA ALA A 41 6.72 -8.88 -2.02
C ALA A 41 7.85 -8.35 -2.91
N MET A 42 8.33 -7.14 -2.63
CA MET A 42 9.45 -6.48 -3.30
C MET A 42 10.82 -6.77 -2.64
N ASN A 43 10.88 -7.60 -1.60
CA ASN A 43 12.09 -7.92 -0.81
C ASN A 43 12.77 -6.69 -0.18
N ILE A 44 12.01 -5.63 0.12
CA ILE A 44 12.54 -4.45 0.82
C ILE A 44 12.66 -4.75 2.32
N ILE A 45 11.71 -5.53 2.86
CA ILE A 45 11.70 -5.97 4.26
C ILE A 45 11.46 -7.47 4.36
N SER A 46 11.91 -8.09 5.46
CA SER A 46 11.82 -9.54 5.72
C SER A 46 10.89 -9.92 6.87
N ARG A 47 10.13 -8.96 7.43
CA ARG A 47 9.09 -9.23 8.44
C ARG A 47 7.81 -9.76 7.81
N THR A 48 6.84 -10.13 8.65
CA THR A 48 5.49 -10.49 8.21
C THR A 48 4.51 -9.31 8.28
N THR A 49 3.38 -9.42 7.58
CA THR A 49 2.23 -8.48 7.62
C THR A 49 0.93 -9.22 7.93
N LYS A 50 -0.14 -8.52 8.33
CA LYS A 50 -1.45 -9.15 8.57
C LYS A 50 -2.36 -9.11 7.34
N ASP A 51 -2.05 -8.21 6.43
CA ASP A 51 -2.95 -7.77 5.36
C ASP A 51 -2.18 -7.29 4.11
N VAL A 52 -2.94 -7.27 3.03
CA VAL A 52 -2.68 -6.71 1.71
C VAL A 52 -3.59 -5.50 1.56
N ASP A 53 -2.96 -4.33 1.42
CA ASP A 53 -3.63 -3.05 1.32
C ASP A 53 -3.68 -2.59 -0.14
N VAL A 54 -4.89 -2.42 -0.67
CA VAL A 54 -5.16 -1.95 -2.02
C VAL A 54 -5.39 -0.43 -1.99
N VAL A 55 -4.50 0.32 -2.64
CA VAL A 55 -4.61 1.79 -2.72
C VAL A 55 -5.33 2.26 -3.98
N ALA A 56 -5.29 1.46 -5.04
CA ALA A 56 -5.99 1.73 -6.29
C ALA A 56 -6.29 0.42 -7.02
N MET A 57 -7.11 0.49 -8.06
CA MET A 57 -7.19 -0.55 -9.09
C MET A 57 -6.75 0.03 -10.43
N LEU A 58 -6.57 -0.83 -11.42
CA LEU A 58 -6.37 -0.42 -12.81
C LEU A 58 -7.50 -0.95 -13.68
N ASP A 59 -8.00 -0.13 -14.60
CA ASP A 59 -8.95 -0.58 -15.59
C ASP A 59 -8.27 -1.39 -16.72
N GLN A 60 -8.99 -1.62 -17.82
CA GLN A 60 -8.46 -2.36 -18.97
C GLN A 60 -7.42 -1.59 -19.80
N HIS A 61 -7.35 -0.27 -19.64
CA HIS A 61 -6.39 0.63 -20.28
C HIS A 61 -5.19 0.92 -19.38
N GLU A 62 -5.13 0.28 -18.21
CA GLU A 62 -4.14 0.54 -17.17
C GLU A 62 -4.21 1.97 -16.60
N ASP A 63 -5.40 2.57 -16.65
CA ASP A 63 -5.70 3.81 -15.95
C ASP A 63 -6.07 3.54 -14.49
N LEU A 64 -5.59 4.40 -13.59
CA LEU A 64 -5.88 4.31 -12.15
C LEU A 64 -7.34 4.59 -11.88
N ILE A 65 -8.01 3.66 -11.20
CA ILE A 65 -9.40 3.79 -10.77
C ILE A 65 -9.52 3.59 -9.27
N GLU A 66 -10.57 4.20 -8.70
CA GLU A 66 -10.86 4.14 -7.28
C GLU A 66 -11.14 2.70 -6.83
N PRO A 67 -10.56 2.23 -5.72
CA PRO A 67 -10.79 0.86 -5.23
C PRO A 67 -12.02 0.78 -4.31
N VAL A 68 -12.96 1.73 -4.38
CA VAL A 68 -14.12 1.85 -3.47
C VAL A 68 -15.42 1.81 -4.27
N PRO A 69 -16.29 0.80 -4.08
CA PRO A 69 -16.03 -0.45 -3.38
C PRO A 69 -15.06 -1.37 -4.16
N LEU A 70 -14.46 -2.35 -3.48
CA LEU A 70 -13.79 -3.45 -4.18
C LEU A 70 -14.85 -4.33 -4.88
N PRO A 71 -14.54 -4.92 -6.05
CA PRO A 71 -15.48 -5.77 -6.77
C PRO A 71 -15.99 -6.94 -5.93
N GLU A 72 -17.30 -7.21 -6.00
CA GLU A 72 -17.93 -8.25 -5.17
C GLU A 72 -17.30 -9.64 -5.37
N LYS A 73 -17.00 -10.01 -6.63
CA LYS A 73 -16.33 -11.28 -6.95
C LYS A 73 -14.91 -11.37 -6.38
N LEU A 74 -14.19 -10.24 -6.28
CA LEU A 74 -12.88 -10.19 -5.62
C LEU A 74 -13.01 -10.41 -4.11
N ILE A 75 -14.00 -9.76 -3.48
CA ILE A 75 -14.27 -9.94 -2.05
C ILE A 75 -14.67 -11.40 -1.77
N GLN A 76 -15.53 -11.99 -2.61
CA GLN A 76 -15.92 -13.38 -2.48
C GLN A 76 -14.72 -14.33 -2.64
N ALA A 77 -13.92 -14.16 -3.69
CA ALA A 77 -12.73 -14.98 -3.92
C ALA A 77 -11.73 -14.89 -2.76
N SER A 78 -11.49 -13.68 -2.25
CA SER A 78 -10.64 -13.42 -1.10
C SER A 78 -11.12 -14.15 0.16
N ARG A 79 -12.43 -14.15 0.42
CA ARG A 79 -13.04 -14.89 1.55
C ARG A 79 -12.94 -16.39 1.38
N ASP A 80 -13.15 -16.90 0.17
CA ASP A 80 -13.11 -18.34 -0.12
C ASP A 80 -11.71 -18.93 0.09
N ILE A 81 -10.64 -18.18 -0.25
CA ILE A 81 -9.27 -18.68 -0.10
C ILE A 81 -8.67 -18.42 1.28
N ALA A 82 -9.25 -17.52 2.08
CA ALA A 82 -8.69 -17.14 3.38
C ALA A 82 -8.49 -18.35 4.32
N PRO A 83 -9.44 -19.29 4.47
CA PRO A 83 -9.23 -20.50 5.28
C PRO A 83 -8.14 -21.42 4.73
N LEU A 84 -7.99 -21.51 3.40
CA LEU A 84 -6.99 -22.36 2.73
C LEU A 84 -5.55 -21.90 2.99
N CYS A 85 -5.41 -20.62 3.30
CA CYS A 85 -4.14 -19.97 3.57
C CYS A 85 -4.00 -19.56 5.04
N GLU A 86 -4.91 -19.90 5.96
CA GLU A 86 -4.90 -19.39 7.34
C GLU A 86 -4.77 -17.85 7.41
N LEU A 87 -5.62 -17.13 6.67
CA LEU A 87 -5.65 -15.67 6.61
C LEU A 87 -6.87 -15.13 7.36
N GLY A 88 -6.73 -13.92 7.93
CA GLY A 88 -7.85 -13.22 8.53
C GLY A 88 -8.91 -12.82 7.48
N ALA A 89 -10.17 -12.64 7.91
CA ALA A 89 -11.28 -12.34 6.99
C ALA A 89 -11.13 -11.06 6.15
N ASN A 90 -10.29 -10.12 6.62
CA ASN A 90 -9.97 -8.86 5.96
C ASN A 90 -8.50 -8.78 5.50
N TRP A 91 -7.86 -9.92 5.23
CA TRP A 91 -6.47 -9.96 4.79
C TRP A 91 -6.24 -9.20 3.47
N LEU A 92 -7.26 -8.98 2.64
CA LEU A 92 -7.22 -8.11 1.47
C LEU A 92 -8.26 -7.02 1.65
N ASN A 93 -7.80 -5.76 1.69
CA ASN A 93 -8.65 -4.62 2.00
C ASN A 93 -8.21 -3.37 1.21
N ASN A 94 -9.11 -2.39 1.08
CA ASN A 94 -8.84 -1.08 0.46
C ASN A 94 -8.79 0.05 1.49
N GLY A 95 -8.42 -0.27 2.74
CA GLY A 95 -8.35 0.64 3.88
C GLY A 95 -7.61 1.95 3.61
N PRO A 96 -6.45 1.96 2.91
CA PRO A 96 -5.75 3.22 2.63
C PRO A 96 -6.55 4.22 1.80
N SER A 97 -7.55 3.77 1.05
CA SER A 97 -8.34 4.60 0.14
C SER A 97 -9.82 4.64 0.51
N ARG A 98 -10.20 4.20 1.72
CA ARG A 98 -11.58 4.25 2.21
C ARG A 98 -11.85 5.52 3.01
N GLY A 99 -13.04 6.10 2.80
CA GLY A 99 -13.57 7.19 3.62
C GLY A 99 -13.04 8.56 3.24
N GLU A 100 -13.44 9.57 4.03
CA GLU A 100 -12.86 10.91 3.93
C GLU A 100 -11.37 10.85 4.28
N GLY A 101 -10.52 11.39 3.41
CA GLY A 101 -9.07 11.33 3.58
C GLY A 101 -8.42 10.02 3.07
N GLY A 102 -9.11 9.23 2.23
CA GLY A 102 -8.48 8.10 1.56
C GLY A 102 -7.41 8.56 0.54
N LEU A 103 -6.27 7.85 0.49
CA LEU A 103 -5.10 8.21 -0.32
C LEU A 103 -5.43 8.40 -1.80
N PHE A 104 -6.31 7.57 -2.36
CA PHE A 104 -6.72 7.71 -3.75
C PHE A 104 -7.47 9.03 -3.99
N GLN A 105 -8.38 9.39 -3.09
CA GLN A 105 -9.24 10.56 -3.21
C GLN A 105 -8.49 11.86 -2.94
N MET A 106 -7.50 11.84 -2.05
CA MET A 106 -6.67 13.01 -1.76
C MET A 106 -5.61 13.30 -2.84
N GLY A 107 -5.27 12.29 -3.64
CA GLY A 107 -4.34 12.42 -4.76
C GLY A 107 -3.02 11.70 -4.52
N LEU A 108 -2.68 10.81 -5.44
CA LEU A 108 -1.47 10.00 -5.37
C LEU A 108 -0.21 10.82 -5.76
N PRO A 109 0.99 10.41 -5.32
CA PRO A 109 2.22 11.14 -5.64
C PRO A 109 2.43 11.37 -7.14
N PRO A 110 3.05 12.49 -7.55
CA PRO A 110 3.34 12.76 -8.96
C PRO A 110 4.14 11.63 -9.62
N GLY A 111 3.65 11.12 -10.75
CA GLY A 111 4.27 10.00 -11.48
C GLY A 111 4.08 8.63 -10.82
N PHE A 112 3.14 8.48 -9.87
CA PHE A 112 2.86 7.23 -9.17
C PHE A 112 2.66 6.03 -10.11
N ALA A 113 1.84 6.19 -11.15
CA ALA A 113 1.51 5.10 -12.08
C ALA A 113 2.74 4.52 -12.80
N SER A 114 3.70 5.36 -13.18
CA SER A 114 4.88 4.92 -13.94
C SER A 114 5.90 4.15 -13.09
N ARG A 115 5.76 4.17 -11.77
CA ARG A 115 6.64 3.48 -10.82
C ARG A 115 6.05 2.19 -10.26
N LEU A 116 4.86 1.80 -10.72
CA LEU A 116 4.24 0.53 -10.34
C LEU A 116 5.03 -0.66 -10.89
N VAL A 117 5.19 -1.68 -10.06
CA VAL A 117 5.87 -2.93 -10.44
C VAL A 117 4.84 -4.04 -10.60
N ARG A 118 4.56 -4.40 -11.85
CA ARG A 118 3.60 -5.44 -12.20
C ARG A 118 4.14 -6.84 -11.89
N ARG A 119 3.26 -7.69 -11.37
CA ARG A 119 3.42 -9.14 -11.25
C ARG A 119 2.11 -9.82 -11.61
N ASP A 120 2.17 -10.74 -12.56
CA ASP A 120 1.01 -11.54 -12.97
C ASP A 120 1.02 -12.85 -12.21
N TYR A 121 -0.12 -13.19 -11.59
CA TYR A 121 -0.31 -14.43 -10.82
C TYR A 121 -1.07 -15.50 -11.62
N GLY A 122 -1.61 -15.10 -12.77
CA GLY A 122 -2.32 -15.94 -13.72
C GLY A 122 -3.00 -15.05 -14.76
N ASN A 123 -4.14 -15.50 -15.28
CA ASN A 123 -4.85 -14.80 -16.36
C ASN A 123 -5.99 -13.89 -15.86
N HIS A 124 -6.32 -13.94 -14.56
CA HIS A 124 -7.41 -13.18 -13.94
C HIS A 124 -6.94 -12.21 -12.87
N LEU A 125 -5.69 -12.31 -12.40
CA LEU A 125 -5.10 -11.40 -11.41
C LEU A 125 -3.72 -10.89 -11.83
N SER A 126 -3.64 -9.57 -11.98
CA SER A 126 -2.38 -8.82 -12.00
C SER A 126 -2.29 -7.97 -10.73
N VAL A 127 -1.13 -7.99 -10.07
CA VAL A 127 -0.84 -7.14 -8.91
C VAL A 127 0.27 -6.16 -9.28
N TYR A 128 0.04 -4.89 -9.04
CA TYR A 128 0.94 -3.78 -9.25
C TYR A 128 1.41 -3.31 -7.88
N PHE A 129 2.65 -3.64 -7.53
CA PHE A 129 3.22 -3.21 -6.26
C PHE A 129 3.67 -1.76 -6.37
N VAL A 130 3.31 -0.97 -5.36
CA VAL A 130 3.75 0.43 -5.25
C VAL A 130 5.26 0.49 -5.10
N GLY A 131 5.89 1.34 -5.92
CA GLY A 131 7.34 1.52 -5.96
C GLY A 131 7.93 2.07 -4.65
N ARG A 132 9.24 1.91 -4.47
CA ARG A 132 9.95 2.30 -3.23
C ARG A 132 9.71 3.77 -2.86
N LEU A 133 9.78 4.67 -3.85
CA LEU A 133 9.58 6.10 -3.63
C LEU A 133 8.18 6.36 -3.09
N ASP A 134 7.13 5.86 -3.73
CA ASP A 134 5.76 6.09 -3.30
C ASP A 134 5.44 5.47 -1.93
N GLN A 135 6.11 4.37 -1.56
CA GLN A 135 6.06 3.84 -0.20
C GLN A 135 6.63 4.83 0.82
N ILE A 136 7.70 5.56 0.50
CA ILE A 136 8.24 6.63 1.37
C ILE A 136 7.18 7.69 1.61
N TYR A 137 6.51 8.15 0.55
CA TYR A 137 5.46 9.16 0.64
C TYR A 137 4.33 8.70 1.57
N PHE A 138 3.82 7.49 1.34
CA PHE A 138 2.75 6.92 2.17
C PHE A 138 3.15 6.70 3.62
N LYS A 139 4.40 6.30 3.87
CA LYS A 139 4.92 6.07 5.23
C LYS A 139 5.21 7.37 5.97
N ILE A 140 5.60 8.43 5.26
CA ILE A 140 5.69 9.77 5.84
C ILE A 140 4.29 10.22 6.25
N TYR A 141 3.30 10.14 5.35
CA TYR A 141 1.94 10.56 5.65
C TYR A 141 1.33 9.79 6.83
N ALA A 142 1.33 8.46 6.75
CA ALA A 142 0.80 7.61 7.82
C ALA A 142 1.60 7.67 9.13
N GLY A 143 2.91 7.89 9.04
CA GLY A 143 3.83 7.88 10.17
C GLY A 143 3.60 9.04 11.14
N VAL A 144 3.06 10.16 10.66
CA VAL A 144 2.74 11.34 11.51
C VAL A 144 1.69 10.98 12.55
N ASP A 145 0.62 10.30 12.13
CA ASP A 145 -0.50 9.96 13.03
C ASP A 145 -0.27 8.66 13.78
N ARG A 146 0.24 7.63 13.09
CA ARG A 146 0.28 6.26 13.63
C ARG A 146 1.62 5.90 14.27
N GLY A 147 2.71 6.52 13.81
CA GLY A 147 4.06 6.17 14.20
C GLY A 147 4.37 4.68 14.04
N GLY A 148 5.08 4.11 15.00
CA GLY A 148 5.26 2.66 15.15
C GLY A 148 5.82 1.98 13.90
N ARG A 149 5.08 1.00 13.37
CA ARG A 149 5.49 0.18 12.22
C ARG A 149 5.72 1.00 10.96
N ASP A 150 4.95 2.09 10.76
CA ASP A 150 5.12 2.95 9.60
C ASP A 150 6.49 3.64 9.62
N LEU A 151 6.96 4.06 10.80
CA LEU A 151 8.31 4.62 10.96
C LEU A 151 9.40 3.57 10.79
N THR A 152 9.22 2.36 11.32
CA THR A 152 10.18 1.26 11.11
C THR A 152 10.34 0.95 9.62
N ASP A 153 9.23 0.85 8.88
CA ASP A 153 9.26 0.62 7.44
C ASP A 153 9.88 1.81 6.68
N LEU A 154 9.60 3.06 7.10
CA LEU A 154 10.22 4.26 6.53
C LEU A 154 11.75 4.26 6.68
N VAL A 155 12.25 3.89 7.86
CA VAL A 155 13.70 3.76 8.08
C VAL A 155 14.29 2.65 7.22
N ALA A 156 13.59 1.51 7.09
CA ALA A 156 14.04 0.39 6.26
C ALA A 156 14.09 0.74 4.76
N LEU A 157 13.27 1.69 4.32
CA LEU A 157 13.30 2.23 2.95
C LEU A 157 14.56 3.04 2.65
N GLN A 158 15.32 3.48 3.67
CA GLN A 158 16.53 4.30 3.55
C GLN A 158 16.34 5.49 2.57
N PRO A 159 15.37 6.39 2.82
CA PRO A 159 15.14 7.52 1.93
C PRO A 159 16.31 8.52 1.99
N SER A 160 16.55 9.22 0.89
CA SER A 160 17.43 10.41 0.88
C SER A 160 16.72 11.62 1.48
N GLU A 161 17.47 12.68 1.83
CA GLU A 161 16.86 13.94 2.30
C GLU A 161 15.88 14.50 1.26
N GLU A 162 16.22 14.42 -0.02
CA GLU A 162 15.39 14.90 -1.13
C GLU A 162 14.07 14.13 -1.24
N GLU A 163 14.11 12.80 -1.05
CA GLU A 163 12.91 11.97 -1.07
C GLU A 163 12.02 12.20 0.14
N VAL A 164 12.63 12.42 1.32
CA VAL A 164 11.88 12.78 2.53
C VAL A 164 11.21 14.14 2.36
N GLU A 165 11.92 15.13 1.82
CA GLU A 165 11.39 16.47 1.56
C GLU A 165 10.23 16.44 0.57
N ALA A 166 10.39 15.73 -0.55
CA ALA A 166 9.33 15.59 -1.54
C ALA A 166 8.11 14.84 -0.99
N GLY A 167 8.33 13.80 -0.18
CA GLY A 167 7.27 13.08 0.52
C GLY A 167 6.55 13.94 1.57
N ALA A 168 7.29 14.78 2.30
CA ALA A 168 6.73 15.72 3.27
C ALA A 168 5.87 16.79 2.60
N HIS A 169 6.34 17.39 1.50
CA HIS A 169 5.55 18.35 0.74
C HIS A 169 4.27 17.75 0.21
N TRP A 170 4.33 16.54 -0.36
CA TRP A 170 3.11 15.85 -0.78
C TRP A 170 2.19 15.57 0.43
N ALA A 171 2.72 15.12 1.57
CA ALA A 171 1.89 14.88 2.75
C ALA A 171 1.15 16.16 3.22
N MET A 172 1.81 17.32 3.16
CA MET A 172 1.23 18.63 3.49
C MET A 172 0.18 19.12 2.48
N THR A 173 0.17 18.61 1.23
CA THR A 173 -0.95 18.90 0.31
C THR A 173 -2.19 18.07 0.63
N ASN A 174 -2.02 16.93 1.30
CA ASN A 174 -3.10 16.02 1.66
C ASN A 174 -3.71 16.37 3.03
N ASP A 175 -2.88 16.80 3.99
CA ASP A 175 -3.32 17.39 5.25
C ASP A 175 -2.66 18.77 5.44
N VAL A 176 -3.45 19.81 5.17
CA VAL A 176 -3.02 21.23 5.22
C VAL A 176 -3.08 21.82 6.63
N SER A 177 -3.41 21.02 7.65
CA SER A 177 -3.64 21.52 9.00
C SER A 177 -2.34 21.85 9.73
N GLU A 178 -2.33 22.97 10.46
CA GLU A 178 -1.18 23.36 11.27
C GLU A 178 -0.75 22.28 12.30
N PRO A 179 -1.68 21.60 13.00
CA PRO A 179 -1.32 20.50 13.90
C PRO A 179 -0.56 19.37 13.18
N TYR A 180 -1.00 18.98 11.98
CA TYR A 180 -0.32 17.95 11.19
C TYR A 180 1.09 18.40 10.81
N HIS A 181 1.25 19.63 10.31
CA HIS A 181 2.56 20.19 9.96
C HIS A 181 3.53 20.19 11.15
N MET A 182 3.06 20.55 12.34
CA MET A 182 3.88 20.52 13.56
C MET A 182 4.31 19.09 13.92
N MET A 183 3.41 18.12 13.81
CA MET A 183 3.70 16.72 14.10
C MET A 183 4.64 16.10 13.06
N LEU A 184 4.47 16.44 11.78
CA LEU A 184 5.37 16.05 10.69
C LEU A 184 6.81 16.51 10.98
N LYS A 185 7.01 17.79 11.28
CA LYS A 185 8.35 18.31 11.64
C LYS A 185 8.95 17.61 12.85
N LYS A 186 8.14 17.35 13.88
CA LYS A 186 8.58 16.62 15.09
C LYS A 186 8.98 15.18 14.76
N MET A 187 8.20 14.50 13.93
CA MET A 187 8.48 13.15 13.46
C MET A 187 9.80 13.12 12.67
N LEU A 188 9.97 14.01 11.68
CA LEU A 188 11.18 14.07 10.85
C LEU A 188 12.45 14.28 11.68
N ARG A 189 12.42 15.20 12.65
CA ARG A 189 13.53 15.37 13.60
C ARG A 189 13.83 14.09 14.38
N LYS A 190 12.79 13.40 14.85
CA LYS A 190 12.97 12.15 15.62
C LYS A 190 13.64 11.03 14.82
N ILE A 191 13.45 10.99 13.50
CA ILE A 191 14.01 9.96 12.62
C ILE A 191 15.29 10.42 11.88
N GLY A 192 15.88 11.56 12.26
CA GLY A 192 17.18 12.02 11.75
C GLY A 192 17.13 12.89 10.49
N TYR A 193 15.98 13.49 10.17
CA TYR A 193 15.83 14.45 9.07
C TYR A 193 15.58 15.87 9.57
N GLU A 194 16.41 16.34 10.51
CA GLU A 194 16.29 17.67 11.12
C GLU A 194 16.36 18.78 10.09
N LYS A 195 17.28 18.68 9.12
CA LYS A 195 17.43 19.69 8.06
C LYS A 195 16.19 19.78 7.18
N VAL A 196 15.57 18.65 6.84
CA VAL A 196 14.32 18.65 6.08
C VAL A 196 13.21 19.31 6.90
N ALA A 197 13.12 19.01 8.20
CA ALA A 197 12.12 19.60 9.10
C ALA A 197 12.25 21.13 9.26
N GLU A 198 13.42 21.71 8.96
CA GLU A 198 13.66 23.15 8.94
C GLU A 198 13.27 23.81 7.60
N ARG A 199 13.28 23.06 6.50
CA ARG A 199 12.97 23.57 5.15
C ARG A 199 11.48 23.58 4.83
N ILE A 200 10.72 22.63 5.39
CA ILE A 200 9.26 22.54 5.23
C ILE A 200 8.51 23.36 6.27
#